data_AF-A0A0G4ECG7-F1
#
_entry.id   AF-A0A0G4ECG7-F1
#
_cell.length_a   1.000
_cell.length_b   1.000
_cell.length_c   1.000
_cell.angle_alpha   90.00
_cell.angle_beta   90.00
_cell.angle_gamma   90.00
#
_symmetry.space_group_name_H-M   'P 1'
#
loop_
_entity.id
_entity.type
_entity.pdbx_description
1 polymer ?
#
loop_
_entity_poly.entity_id
_entity_poly.type
_entity_poly.pdbx_seq_one_letter_code
_entity_poly.pdbx_strand_id
1 'polypeptide(L)'
;MDVDAVQQLQSGDEPDREDNEEGGVMADGSQSDGGMQDDSDDGGMLDEDQDQDDEMDDSEGDDGSDSDSDGHDDGYEENGNPVVPITSVDVPDGCLGVNDIEARFPLGTNEATKELALGIIGRTIIDPRQVTTLIRQHQGAEPDIAPKLRQKGSNCRGDRPCSLVHLAIDNKSDYTVETIHAEADEGAIRPVALPKWPSDELEEGILTALIDGGADLNTDLDRPLRGAIQRGRKTVFDLLMERDDIDLRGATAMELPDPRRQPPS
;
A
#
# COMPACT_ATOMS: atom_id res chain seq x y z
N MET A 1 53.10 39.16 -10.08
CA MET A 1 52.15 39.93 -10.91
C MET A 1 50.88 40.03 -10.10
N ASP A 2 50.76 41.12 -9.35
CA ASP A 2 49.48 41.64 -8.85
C ASP A 2 48.55 41.96 -10.03
N VAL A 3 47.25 41.71 -9.89
CA VAL A 3 46.20 42.73 -9.88
C VAL A 3 44.82 42.13 -9.58
N ASP A 4 44.10 42.85 -8.72
CA ASP A 4 42.69 42.83 -8.35
C ASP A 4 41.66 42.71 -9.49
N ALA A 5 40.48 42.16 -9.15
CA ALA A 5 39.12 42.66 -9.49
C ALA A 5 38.09 41.64 -8.98
N VAL A 6 37.35 41.83 -7.87
CA VAL A 6 36.24 42.77 -7.59
C VAL A 6 35.09 42.70 -8.61
N GLN A 7 33.98 42.08 -8.20
CA GLN A 7 32.59 42.48 -8.50
C GLN A 7 31.64 41.74 -7.52
N GLN A 8 31.16 42.42 -6.46
CA GLN A 8 29.90 43.18 -6.38
C GLN A 8 28.67 42.25 -6.39
N LEU A 9 28.13 41.85 -5.23
CA LEU A 9 27.07 42.55 -4.46
C LEU A 9 25.93 43.08 -5.33
N GLN A 10 24.83 42.33 -5.39
CA GLN A 10 23.50 42.91 -5.58
C GLN A 10 22.53 42.31 -4.57
N SER A 11 22.26 43.16 -3.58
CA SER A 11 21.25 43.07 -2.56
C SER A 11 19.92 43.62 -3.09
N GLY A 12 18.81 43.13 -2.55
CA GLY A 12 17.59 43.91 -2.33
C GLY A 12 16.56 43.84 -3.46
N ASP A 13 15.40 43.25 -3.15
CA ASP A 13 14.11 43.96 -3.16
C ASP A 13 13.01 43.03 -2.56
N GLU A 14 12.65 43.28 -1.30
CA GLU A 14 11.28 43.11 -0.80
C GLU A 14 10.63 44.50 -0.93
N PRO A 15 9.38 44.60 -1.41
CA PRO A 15 8.23 44.60 -0.50
C PRO A 15 6.97 43.98 -1.20
N ASP A 16 5.75 43.88 -0.68
CA ASP A 16 4.99 44.63 0.32
C ASP A 16 3.84 43.75 0.86
N ARG A 17 3.39 44.12 2.05
CA ARG A 17 2.14 43.65 2.68
C ARG A 17 0.93 44.04 1.85
N GLU A 18 -0.04 43.13 1.73
CA GLU A 18 -1.45 43.54 1.68
C GLU A 18 -2.27 42.67 2.64
N ASP A 19 -2.75 43.35 3.67
CA ASP A 19 -3.87 42.97 4.51
C ASP A 19 -5.15 42.83 3.66
N ASN A 20 -5.89 41.76 3.84
CA ASN A 20 -7.33 41.70 3.56
C ASN A 20 -7.93 40.69 4.55
N GLU A 21 -8.46 41.18 5.66
CA GLU A 21 -9.84 41.62 5.86
C GLU A 21 -10.76 40.46 6.27
N GLU A 22 -11.24 40.62 7.49
CA GLU A 22 -12.33 39.92 8.16
C GLU A 22 -13.52 39.62 7.24
N GLY A 23 -14.04 38.40 7.37
CA GLY A 23 -15.30 38.02 6.72
C GLY A 23 -16.03 36.93 7.47
N GLY A 24 -16.94 37.33 8.36
CA GLY A 24 -18.27 36.72 8.43
C GLY A 24 -18.43 35.41 9.21
N VAL A 25 -18.75 35.57 10.50
CA VAL A 25 -19.72 34.73 11.23
C VAL A 25 -20.98 34.43 10.39
N MET A 26 -21.38 33.16 10.30
CA MET A 26 -22.79 32.74 10.35
C MET A 26 -22.91 31.34 10.95
N ALA A 27 -23.56 31.29 12.11
CA ALA A 27 -24.12 30.10 12.71
C ALA A 27 -25.48 29.79 12.06
N ASP A 28 -25.74 28.53 11.72
CA ASP A 28 -27.06 27.90 11.59
C ASP A 28 -26.79 26.40 11.41
N GLY A 29 -27.07 25.49 12.33
CA GLY A 29 -28.40 25.23 12.87
C GLY A 29 -29.11 24.23 11.97
N SER A 30 -28.81 22.93 12.13
CA SER A 30 -29.69 21.86 11.64
C SER A 30 -29.43 20.58 12.44
N GLN A 31 -30.17 20.46 13.53
CA GLN A 31 -30.47 19.19 14.17
C GLN A 31 -31.36 18.40 13.21
N SER A 32 -30.91 17.24 12.75
CA SER A 32 -31.79 16.26 12.09
C SER A 32 -31.83 15.01 12.94
N ASP A 33 -32.80 15.04 13.85
CA ASP A 33 -33.31 13.92 14.63
C ASP A 33 -34.05 12.97 13.68
N GLY A 34 -33.63 11.72 13.62
CA GLY A 34 -34.12 10.74 12.66
C GLY A 34 -34.00 9.33 13.20
N GLY A 35 -34.75 9.05 14.27
CA GLY A 35 -34.94 7.71 14.78
C GLY A 35 -35.64 6.82 13.74
N MET A 36 -35.07 5.65 13.49
CA MET A 36 -35.76 4.52 12.89
C MET A 36 -35.55 3.33 13.82
N GLN A 37 -36.55 3.12 14.68
CA GLN A 37 -36.81 1.83 15.30
C GLN A 37 -37.40 0.94 14.21
N ASP A 38 -36.76 -0.19 13.92
CA ASP A 38 -37.39 -1.27 13.19
C ASP A 38 -37.32 -2.53 14.05
N ASP A 39 -38.47 -2.82 14.66
CA ASP A 39 -38.78 -4.05 15.38
C ASP A 39 -39.30 -5.07 14.36
N SER A 40 -38.59 -6.18 14.19
CA SER A 40 -39.08 -7.42 13.59
C SER A 40 -38.28 -8.53 14.28
N ASP A 41 -38.75 -9.17 15.35
CA ASP A 41 -39.93 -10.01 15.54
C ASP A 41 -39.99 -11.25 14.63
N ASP A 42 -40.28 -12.37 15.31
CA ASP A 42 -40.71 -13.69 14.80
C ASP A 42 -39.65 -14.49 14.01
N GLY A 43 -39.17 -15.67 14.42
CA GLY A 43 -39.82 -16.86 14.99
C GLY A 43 -39.09 -18.04 14.32
N GLY A 44 -38.50 -19.00 15.05
CA GLY A 44 -39.17 -20.26 15.39
C GLY A 44 -38.76 -21.41 14.46
N MET A 45 -38.71 -22.63 15.02
CA MET A 45 -38.50 -23.98 14.41
C MET A 45 -37.00 -24.37 14.28
N LEU A 46 -36.41 -25.20 15.17
CA LEU A 46 -36.69 -26.61 15.51
C LEU A 46 -36.97 -27.49 14.28
N ASP A 47 -36.02 -28.37 13.96
CA ASP A 47 -36.19 -29.78 13.53
C ASP A 47 -34.76 -30.33 13.33
N GLU A 48 -34.24 -31.19 14.22
CA GLU A 48 -34.47 -32.64 14.33
C GLU A 48 -34.04 -33.42 13.07
N ASP A 49 -32.94 -34.15 13.27
CA ASP A 49 -32.66 -35.51 12.81
C ASP A 49 -32.91 -35.87 11.33
N GLN A 50 -31.81 -36.19 10.64
CA GLN A 50 -31.76 -37.38 9.81
C GLN A 50 -30.32 -37.81 9.54
N ASP A 51 -29.91 -38.84 10.27
CA ASP A 51 -28.93 -39.82 9.84
C ASP A 51 -29.38 -40.42 8.50
N GLN A 52 -28.58 -40.26 7.45
CA GLN A 52 -28.63 -41.10 6.25
C GLN A 52 -27.20 -41.43 5.83
N ASP A 53 -26.82 -42.64 6.23
CA ASP A 53 -25.71 -43.40 5.66
C ASP A 53 -26.07 -43.75 4.22
N ASP A 54 -25.38 -43.16 3.24
CA ASP A 54 -25.38 -43.67 1.86
C ASP A 54 -23.94 -43.83 1.39
N GLU A 55 -23.49 -45.09 1.42
CA GLU A 55 -22.33 -45.59 0.69
C GLU A 55 -22.68 -45.65 -0.81
N MET A 56 -22.13 -44.71 -1.61
CA MET A 56 -22.05 -44.73 -3.08
C MET A 56 -20.93 -43.74 -3.46
N ASP A 57 -20.05 -43.91 -4.44
CA ASP A 57 -19.77 -44.92 -5.47
C ASP A 57 -18.42 -44.45 -6.05
N ASP A 58 -17.50 -45.38 -6.30
CA ASP A 58 -16.16 -45.10 -6.83
C ASP A 58 -16.26 -44.66 -8.30
N SER A 59 -16.62 -43.39 -8.52
CA SER A 59 -16.66 -42.81 -9.86
C SER A 59 -15.37 -42.03 -10.10
N GLU A 60 -14.39 -42.71 -10.68
CA GLU A 60 -13.22 -42.11 -11.35
C GLU A 60 -13.70 -41.28 -12.56
N GLY A 61 -14.31 -40.14 -12.26
CA GLY A 61 -14.58 -39.07 -13.21
C GLY A 61 -13.37 -38.15 -13.20
N ASP A 62 -12.44 -38.43 -14.11
CA ASP A 62 -11.44 -37.48 -14.61
C ASP A 62 -12.20 -36.29 -15.22
N ASP A 63 -12.68 -35.39 -14.36
CA ASP A 63 -13.17 -34.09 -14.75
C ASP A 63 -11.95 -33.23 -15.03
N GLY A 64 -11.41 -33.42 -16.23
CA GLY A 64 -10.61 -32.43 -16.94
C GLY A 64 -11.44 -31.15 -17.05
N SER A 65 -11.56 -30.44 -15.94
CA SER A 65 -11.93 -29.05 -15.85
C SER A 65 -10.71 -28.33 -16.39
N ASP A 66 -10.60 -28.37 -17.72
CA ASP A 66 -10.03 -27.31 -18.53
C ASP A 66 -10.82 -26.06 -18.13
N SER A 67 -10.44 -25.51 -16.97
CA SER A 67 -10.86 -24.22 -16.49
C SER A 67 -10.18 -23.28 -17.45
N ASP A 68 -10.78 -23.17 -18.64
CA ASP A 68 -10.58 -22.11 -19.60
C ASP A 68 -10.74 -20.85 -18.77
N SER A 69 -9.61 -20.37 -18.26
CA SER A 69 -9.49 -19.11 -17.55
C SER A 69 -9.94 -18.10 -18.57
N ASP A 70 -11.25 -17.83 -18.52
CA ASP A 70 -11.87 -16.78 -19.26
C ASP A 70 -11.00 -15.57 -18.99
N GLY A 71 -10.46 -15.03 -20.07
CA GLY A 71 -9.59 -13.87 -20.09
C GLY A 71 -10.35 -12.62 -19.63
N HIS A 72 -11.09 -12.70 -18.53
CA HIS A 72 -11.65 -11.61 -17.78
C HIS A 72 -10.51 -10.70 -17.40
N ASP A 73 -10.38 -9.65 -18.20
CA ASP A 73 -9.62 -8.46 -17.89
C ASP A 73 -9.82 -8.12 -16.41
N ASP A 74 -8.74 -8.23 -15.63
CA ASP A 74 -8.77 -7.97 -14.20
C ASP A 74 -8.77 -6.47 -13.89
N GLY A 75 -8.85 -5.63 -14.92
CA GLY A 75 -8.81 -4.17 -14.82
C GLY A 75 -7.40 -3.62 -14.69
N TYR A 76 -6.37 -4.43 -14.92
CA TYR A 76 -4.95 -4.05 -14.84
C TYR A 76 -4.27 -4.15 -16.19
N GLU A 77 -3.24 -3.34 -16.40
CA GLU A 77 -2.37 -3.38 -17.58
C GLU A 77 -1.81 -4.78 -17.81
N GLU A 78 -1.89 -5.33 -19.02
CA GLU A 78 -1.37 -6.67 -19.35
C GLU A 78 0.16 -6.77 -19.10
N ASN A 79 0.87 -5.71 -19.45
CA ASN A 79 2.32 -5.60 -19.28
C ASN A 79 2.64 -4.99 -17.92
N GLY A 80 3.58 -5.61 -17.21
CA GLY A 80 4.14 -5.04 -15.98
C GLY A 80 5.21 -4.00 -16.30
N ASN A 81 5.45 -3.14 -15.33
CA ASN A 81 6.43 -2.08 -15.39
C ASN A 81 7.62 -2.48 -14.51
N PRO A 82 8.84 -2.61 -15.07
CA PRO A 82 9.98 -3.06 -14.30
C PRO A 82 10.34 -2.04 -13.21
N VAL A 83 10.65 -2.53 -12.01
CA VAL A 83 11.10 -1.69 -10.90
C VAL A 83 12.62 -1.55 -10.94
N VAL A 84 13.13 -0.34 -10.74
CA VAL A 84 14.56 -0.05 -10.67
C VAL A 84 14.92 0.33 -9.23
N PRO A 85 15.76 -0.45 -8.52
CA PRO A 85 16.19 -0.11 -7.16
C PRO A 85 17.12 1.12 -7.15
N ILE A 86 17.06 1.89 -6.06
CA ILE A 86 18.14 2.81 -5.70
C ILE A 86 19.43 2.08 -5.30
N THR A 87 19.29 0.95 -4.60
CA THR A 87 20.40 0.14 -4.09
C THR A 87 20.08 -1.35 -4.24
N SER A 88 21.10 -2.15 -4.56
CA SER A 88 20.98 -3.61 -4.50
C SER A 88 20.86 -4.07 -3.06
N VAL A 89 20.01 -5.06 -2.82
CA VAL A 89 19.80 -5.68 -1.51
C VAL A 89 20.19 -7.16 -1.61
N ASP A 90 20.76 -7.70 -0.54
CA ASP A 90 20.90 -9.15 -0.40
C ASP A 90 19.51 -9.78 -0.31
N VAL A 91 19.14 -10.57 -1.31
CA VAL A 91 17.83 -11.22 -1.39
C VAL A 91 17.90 -12.54 -0.61
N PRO A 92 17.12 -12.74 0.47
CA PRO A 92 17.10 -14.00 1.19
C PRO A 92 16.60 -15.14 0.30
N ASP A 93 17.08 -16.36 0.57
CA ASP A 93 16.62 -17.56 -0.13
C ASP A 93 15.09 -17.67 -0.08
N GLY A 94 14.49 -17.88 -1.24
CA GLY A 94 13.03 -17.96 -1.39
C GLY A 94 12.35 -16.63 -1.73
N CYS A 95 13.00 -15.49 -1.52
CA CYS A 95 12.45 -14.17 -1.85
C CYS A 95 12.72 -13.77 -3.31
N LEU A 96 11.89 -12.88 -3.84
CA LEU A 96 12.17 -12.16 -5.09
C LEU A 96 12.85 -10.82 -4.76
N GLY A 97 13.93 -10.51 -5.46
CA GLY A 97 14.54 -9.19 -5.39
C GLY A 97 13.76 -8.16 -6.19
N VAL A 98 13.99 -6.87 -5.93
CA VAL A 98 13.27 -5.81 -6.67
C VAL A 98 13.55 -5.81 -8.19
N ASN A 99 14.70 -6.35 -8.61
CA ASN A 99 15.04 -6.49 -10.04
C ASN A 99 14.28 -7.65 -10.73
N ASP A 100 13.72 -8.55 -9.93
CA ASP A 100 13.03 -9.77 -10.36
C ASP A 100 11.51 -9.61 -10.35
N ILE A 101 11.02 -8.40 -10.07
CA ILE A 101 9.59 -8.08 -10.06
C ILE A 101 9.25 -6.98 -11.08
N GLU A 102 7.97 -6.91 -11.39
CA GLU A 102 7.35 -5.81 -12.13
C GLU A 102 6.01 -5.44 -11.48
N ALA A 103 5.64 -4.17 -11.60
CA ALA A 103 4.38 -3.64 -11.10
C ALA A 103 3.35 -3.52 -12.23
N ARG A 104 2.18 -4.13 -12.05
CA ARG A 104 1.01 -3.89 -12.91
C ARG A 104 0.13 -2.84 -12.28
N PHE A 105 -0.35 -1.90 -13.08
CA PHE A 105 -1.24 -0.84 -12.62
C PHE A 105 -2.66 -1.05 -13.15
N PRO A 106 -3.69 -0.51 -12.47
CA PRO A 106 -5.02 -0.40 -13.05
C PRO A 106 -4.99 0.25 -14.45
N LEU A 107 -5.89 -0.19 -15.33
CA LEU A 107 -5.99 0.35 -16.69
C LEU A 107 -6.26 1.87 -16.65
N GLY A 108 -5.52 2.62 -17.46
CA GLY A 108 -5.65 4.07 -17.55
C GLY A 108 -4.87 4.85 -16.48
N THR A 109 -4.09 4.17 -15.64
CA THR A 109 -3.18 4.82 -14.68
C THR A 109 -2.23 5.77 -15.42
N ASN A 110 -2.17 7.02 -14.99
CA ASN A 110 -1.33 8.04 -15.62
C ASN A 110 0.16 7.84 -15.29
N GLU A 111 1.05 8.41 -16.11
CA GLU A 111 2.50 8.21 -15.96
C GLU A 111 3.06 8.80 -14.65
N ALA A 112 2.50 9.89 -14.14
CA ALA A 112 2.93 10.46 -12.84
C ALA A 112 2.63 9.51 -11.67
N THR A 113 1.51 8.79 -11.73
CA THR A 113 1.11 7.79 -10.75
C THR A 113 2.02 6.56 -10.82
N LYS A 114 2.37 6.11 -12.03
CA LYS A 114 3.35 5.04 -12.22
C LYS A 114 4.73 5.44 -11.71
N GLU A 115 5.17 6.67 -12.01
CA GLU A 115 6.44 7.22 -11.52
C GLU A 115 6.48 7.27 -9.99
N LEU A 116 5.42 7.76 -9.35
CA LEU A 116 5.29 7.76 -7.89
C LEU A 116 5.40 6.33 -7.32
N ALA A 117 4.59 5.41 -7.85
CA ALA A 117 4.53 4.04 -7.36
C ALA A 117 5.85 3.28 -7.55
N LEU A 118 6.41 3.30 -8.77
CA LEU A 118 7.72 2.68 -9.06
C LEU A 118 8.82 3.31 -8.22
N GLY A 119 8.75 4.62 -7.98
CA GLY A 119 9.70 5.32 -7.13
C GLY A 119 9.65 4.90 -5.66
N ILE A 120 8.45 4.62 -5.13
CA ILE A 120 8.26 4.08 -3.78
C ILE A 120 8.75 2.64 -3.67
N ILE A 121 8.41 1.77 -4.63
CA ILE A 121 8.80 0.35 -4.62
C ILE A 121 10.32 0.22 -4.80
N GLY A 122 10.91 1.00 -5.71
CA GLY A 122 12.35 1.03 -5.97
C GLY A 122 13.15 1.87 -4.96
N ARG A 123 12.47 2.59 -4.05
CA ARG A 123 13.06 3.55 -3.10
C ARG A 123 13.90 4.63 -3.77
N THR A 124 13.56 5.02 -5.00
CA THR A 124 14.32 6.03 -5.77
C THR A 124 13.93 7.46 -5.41
N ILE A 125 12.81 7.65 -4.70
CA ILE A 125 12.40 8.97 -4.19
C ILE A 125 13.17 9.31 -2.92
N ILE A 126 14.17 10.18 -3.05
CA ILE A 126 15.07 10.56 -1.94
C ILE A 126 14.69 11.87 -1.24
N ASP A 127 13.59 12.51 -1.65
CA ASP A 127 13.08 13.74 -1.07
C ASP A 127 11.53 13.70 -1.03
N PRO A 128 10.90 13.80 0.15
CA PRO A 128 9.44 13.84 0.29
C PRO A 128 8.74 14.90 -0.56
N ARG A 129 9.42 16.01 -0.87
CA ARG A 129 8.87 17.06 -1.73
C ARG A 129 8.60 16.57 -3.15
N GLN A 130 9.33 15.55 -3.62
CA GLN A 130 9.06 14.94 -4.92
C GLN A 130 7.70 14.24 -4.93
N VAL A 131 7.32 13.54 -3.85
CA VAL A 131 5.98 12.94 -3.71
C VAL A 131 4.91 14.02 -3.75
N THR A 132 5.05 15.06 -2.92
CA THR A 132 4.11 16.18 -2.90
C THR A 132 3.98 16.84 -4.28
N THR A 133 5.10 16.97 -5.00
CA THR A 133 5.14 17.57 -6.32
C THR A 133 4.41 16.69 -7.34
N LEU A 134 4.69 15.39 -7.38
CA LEU A 134 4.02 14.44 -8.28
C LEU A 134 2.49 14.44 -8.07
N ILE A 135 2.04 14.43 -6.81
CA ILE A 135 0.62 14.45 -6.47
C ILE A 135 -0.05 15.77 -6.89
N ARG A 136 0.61 16.92 -6.70
CA ARG A 136 0.03 18.26 -6.96
C ARG A 136 0.14 18.75 -8.40
N GLN A 137 0.87 18.07 -9.27
CA GLN A 137 1.01 18.47 -10.67
C GLN A 137 -0.33 18.47 -11.42
N HIS A 138 -0.41 19.14 -12.57
CA HIS A 138 -1.65 19.31 -13.34
C HIS A 138 -2.31 17.98 -13.75
N GLN A 139 -1.54 16.91 -13.96
CA GLN A 139 -2.08 15.57 -14.23
C GLN A 139 -2.18 14.69 -12.98
N GLY A 140 -1.66 15.15 -11.84
CA GLY A 140 -1.75 14.57 -10.49
C GLY A 140 -1.46 13.08 -10.37
N ALA A 141 -0.38 12.71 -9.68
CA ALA A 141 -0.23 11.33 -9.24
C ALA A 141 -1.33 10.97 -8.24
N GLU A 142 -1.99 9.83 -8.43
CA GLU A 142 -3.01 9.30 -7.53
C GLU A 142 -2.32 8.53 -6.39
N PRO A 143 -2.39 9.02 -5.13
CA PRO A 143 -1.73 8.36 -4.01
C PRO A 143 -2.45 7.07 -3.55
N ASP A 144 -3.71 6.89 -3.94
CA ASP A 144 -4.56 5.73 -3.65
C ASP A 144 -4.38 4.56 -4.63
N ILE A 145 -3.49 4.71 -5.61
CA ILE A 145 -3.25 3.65 -6.56
C ILE A 145 -2.77 2.38 -5.85
N ALA A 146 -3.31 1.24 -6.30
CA ALA A 146 -2.97 -0.07 -5.74
C ALA A 146 -2.35 -0.96 -6.84
N PRO A 147 -1.02 -0.86 -7.08
CA PRO A 147 -0.33 -1.76 -8.00
C PRO A 147 -0.36 -3.20 -7.50
N LYS A 148 -0.33 -4.14 -8.45
CA LYS A 148 -0.07 -5.56 -8.19
C LYS A 148 1.39 -5.88 -8.51
N LEU A 149 2.03 -6.68 -7.67
CA LEU A 149 3.39 -7.15 -7.92
C LEU A 149 3.36 -8.57 -8.52
N ARG A 150 4.20 -8.80 -9.52
CA ARG A 150 4.46 -10.13 -10.06
C ARG A 150 5.93 -10.34 -10.38
N GLN A 151 6.33 -11.59 -10.50
CA GLN A 151 7.64 -11.95 -10.99
C GLN A 151 7.82 -11.47 -12.43
N LYS A 152 8.95 -10.85 -12.71
CA LYS A 152 9.30 -10.32 -14.02
C LYS A 152 9.30 -11.43 -15.07
N GLY A 153 8.60 -11.19 -16.17
CA GLY A 153 8.46 -12.16 -17.27
C GLY A 153 7.46 -13.29 -16.99
N SER A 154 6.82 -13.31 -15.83
CA SER A 154 5.69 -14.20 -15.55
C SER A 154 4.45 -13.73 -16.30
N ASN A 155 3.66 -14.68 -16.81
CA ASN A 155 2.35 -14.41 -17.41
C ASN A 155 1.24 -14.30 -16.37
N CYS A 156 1.56 -14.44 -15.08
CA CYS A 156 0.64 -14.29 -13.98
C CYS A 156 0.05 -12.86 -13.92
N ARG A 157 -1.16 -12.75 -13.38
CA ARG A 157 -1.85 -11.45 -13.25
C ARG A 157 -1.32 -10.63 -12.07
N GLY A 158 -0.48 -11.19 -11.22
CA GLY A 158 -0.03 -10.53 -10.02
C GLY A 158 -0.98 -10.78 -8.86
N ASP A 159 -0.42 -10.74 -7.65
CA ASP A 159 -1.13 -11.02 -6.42
C ASP A 159 -2.08 -9.86 -6.06
N ARG A 160 -2.57 -9.85 -4.81
CA ARG A 160 -3.37 -8.79 -4.22
C ARG A 160 -2.76 -7.40 -4.46
N PRO A 161 -3.58 -6.40 -4.84
CA PRO A 161 -3.14 -5.01 -4.90
C PRO A 161 -2.59 -4.54 -3.56
N CYS A 162 -1.51 -3.75 -3.59
CA CYS A 162 -0.94 -3.12 -2.40
C CYS A 162 -1.03 -1.61 -2.50
N SER A 163 -1.52 -0.95 -1.45
CA SER A 163 -1.51 0.50 -1.33
C SER A 163 -0.08 1.06 -1.31
N LEU A 164 0.09 2.27 -1.82
CA LEU A 164 1.39 2.94 -1.78
C LEU A 164 1.88 3.18 -0.35
N VAL A 165 0.97 3.41 0.61
CA VAL A 165 1.30 3.55 2.02
C VAL A 165 1.92 2.25 2.54
N HIS A 166 1.30 1.09 2.29
CA HIS A 166 1.84 -0.19 2.75
C HIS A 166 3.18 -0.54 2.09
N LEU A 167 3.34 -0.23 0.79
CA LEU A 167 4.60 -0.39 0.06
C LEU A 167 5.69 0.59 0.57
N ALA A 168 5.30 1.75 1.08
CA ALA A 168 6.22 2.73 1.64
C ALA A 168 6.78 2.30 3.00
N ILE A 169 6.09 1.48 3.79
CA ILE A 169 6.59 1.07 5.13
C ILE A 169 7.79 0.12 4.98
N ASP A 170 8.91 0.40 5.65
CA ASP A 170 10.07 -0.48 5.63
C ASP A 170 9.85 -1.77 6.41
N ASN A 171 10.38 -2.88 5.87
CA ASN A 171 10.53 -4.11 6.64
C ASN A 171 11.88 -4.12 7.38
N LYS A 172 11.89 -3.73 8.67
CA LYS A 172 13.10 -3.76 9.51
C LYS A 172 13.36 -5.12 10.16
N SER A 173 12.54 -6.13 9.88
CA SER A 173 12.73 -7.50 10.41
C SER A 173 13.77 -8.31 9.62
N ASP A 174 14.54 -7.69 8.72
CA ASP A 174 15.44 -8.37 7.78
C ASP A 174 14.73 -9.49 7.01
N TYR A 175 13.49 -9.21 6.59
CA TYR A 175 12.63 -10.13 5.86
C TYR A 175 12.24 -11.41 6.63
N THR A 176 12.43 -11.44 7.96
CA THR A 176 11.95 -12.56 8.78
C THR A 176 10.44 -12.55 8.98
N VAL A 177 9.81 -11.38 8.82
CA VAL A 177 8.35 -11.22 8.74
C VAL A 177 7.97 -10.95 7.29
N GLU A 178 7.30 -11.92 6.67
CA GLU A 178 6.75 -11.82 5.32
C GLU A 178 5.61 -10.79 5.32
N THR A 179 5.62 -9.85 4.38
CA THR A 179 4.65 -8.74 4.36
C THR A 179 4.22 -8.35 2.95
N ILE A 180 5.17 -8.29 2.01
CA ILE A 180 4.90 -7.99 0.60
C ILE A 180 5.14 -9.25 -0.21
N HIS A 181 4.20 -9.56 -1.09
CA HIS A 181 4.26 -10.72 -1.96
C HIS A 181 4.11 -10.32 -3.41
N ALA A 182 4.61 -11.18 -4.29
CA ALA A 182 4.38 -11.11 -5.72
C ALA A 182 3.98 -12.49 -6.21
N GLU A 183 3.07 -12.52 -7.18
CA GLU A 183 2.72 -13.76 -7.87
C GLU A 183 3.85 -14.13 -8.84
N ALA A 184 4.31 -15.36 -8.74
CA ALA A 184 5.30 -15.99 -9.58
C ALA A 184 4.64 -17.06 -10.46
N ASP A 185 5.42 -17.71 -11.32
CA ASP A 185 4.93 -18.75 -12.20
C ASP A 185 4.19 -19.86 -11.45
N GLU A 186 3.24 -20.50 -12.14
CA GLU A 186 2.37 -21.55 -11.59
C GLU A 186 1.48 -21.06 -10.42
N GLY A 187 1.25 -19.75 -10.33
CA GLY A 187 0.43 -19.13 -9.27
C GLY A 187 1.10 -19.13 -7.89
N ALA A 188 2.41 -19.39 -7.84
CA ALA A 188 3.15 -19.39 -6.59
C ALA A 188 3.23 -17.97 -6.01
N ILE A 189 2.94 -17.80 -4.72
CA ILE A 189 3.10 -16.51 -4.04
C ILE A 189 4.49 -16.47 -3.38
N ARG A 190 5.30 -15.46 -3.74
CA ARG A 190 6.68 -15.33 -3.26
C ARG A 190 6.87 -14.02 -2.49
N PRO A 191 7.52 -14.03 -1.33
CA PRO A 191 7.83 -12.81 -0.61
C PRO A 191 8.79 -11.93 -1.41
N VAL A 192 8.62 -10.62 -1.30
CA VAL A 192 9.43 -9.62 -2.01
C VAL A 192 10.38 -8.91 -1.05
N ALA A 193 11.66 -8.92 -1.39
CA ALA A 193 12.70 -8.20 -0.66
C ALA A 193 12.90 -6.79 -1.26
N LEU A 194 12.08 -5.83 -0.81
CA LEU A 194 12.24 -4.42 -1.21
C LEU A 194 13.43 -3.75 -0.50
N PRO A 195 14.13 -2.80 -1.15
CA PRO A 195 15.13 -1.97 -0.47
C PRO A 195 14.54 -1.17 0.69
N LYS A 196 15.38 -0.90 1.68
CA LYS A 196 15.04 -0.04 2.83
C LYS A 196 15.22 1.42 2.46
N TRP A 197 14.45 2.30 3.09
CA TRP A 197 14.73 3.73 3.01
C TRP A 197 16.10 4.04 3.62
N PRO A 198 16.84 5.02 3.05
CA PRO A 198 18.11 5.50 3.60
C PRO A 198 18.06 5.96 5.06
N SER A 199 16.92 6.48 5.52
CA SER A 199 16.70 6.89 6.91
C SER A 199 15.23 6.78 7.30
N ASP A 200 14.98 6.73 8.61
CA ASP A 200 13.62 6.68 9.15
C ASP A 200 12.88 8.01 8.94
N GLU A 201 13.59 9.14 8.95
CA GLU A 201 13.03 10.47 8.66
C GLU A 201 12.57 10.59 7.20
N LEU A 202 13.28 9.96 6.27
CA LEU A 202 12.86 9.92 4.87
C LEU A 202 11.60 9.08 4.70
N GLU A 203 11.53 7.89 5.32
CA GLU A 203 10.32 7.05 5.31
C GLU A 203 9.11 7.82 5.87
N GLU A 204 9.27 8.46 7.03
CA GLU A 204 8.22 9.26 7.68
C GLU A 204 7.78 10.43 6.80
N GLY A 205 8.72 11.14 6.17
CA GLY A 205 8.42 12.23 5.25
C GLY A 205 7.65 11.77 4.01
N ILE A 206 8.03 10.62 3.42
CA ILE A 206 7.34 10.03 2.27
C ILE A 206 5.92 9.61 2.66
N LEU A 207 5.75 8.92 3.79
CA LEU A 207 4.44 8.51 4.30
C LEU A 207 3.54 9.72 4.58
N THR A 208 4.09 10.74 5.24
CA THR A 208 3.38 12.00 5.50
C THR A 208 2.92 12.65 4.19
N ALA A 209 3.79 12.71 3.18
CA ALA A 209 3.46 13.28 1.88
C ALA A 209 2.38 12.50 1.12
N LEU A 210 2.35 11.16 1.25
CA LEU A 210 1.28 10.33 0.70
C LEU A 210 -0.05 10.59 1.40
N ILE A 211 -0.06 10.58 2.73
CA ILE A 211 -1.27 10.80 3.55
C ILE A 211 -1.82 12.20 3.32
N ASP A 212 -0.97 13.23 3.38
CA ASP A 212 -1.37 14.62 3.12
C ASP A 212 -1.77 14.83 1.64
N GLY A 213 -1.34 13.93 0.75
CA GLY A 213 -1.77 13.88 -0.64
C GLY A 213 -3.15 13.25 -0.83
N GLY A 214 -3.71 12.63 0.22
CA GLY A 214 -5.02 11.98 0.21
C GLY A 214 -4.97 10.46 0.18
N ALA A 215 -3.84 9.81 0.48
CA ALA A 215 -3.77 8.36 0.55
C ALA A 215 -4.70 7.79 1.64
N ASP A 216 -5.55 6.83 1.29
CA ASP A 216 -6.50 6.14 2.15
C ASP A 216 -5.77 5.21 3.12
N LEU A 217 -5.83 5.57 4.40
CA LEU A 217 -5.26 4.80 5.50
C LEU A 217 -6.10 3.58 5.90
N ASN A 218 -7.35 3.52 5.45
CA ASN A 218 -8.35 2.54 5.85
C ASN A 218 -8.65 1.51 4.77
N THR A 219 -7.88 1.51 3.69
CA THR A 219 -8.04 0.56 2.60
C THR A 219 -8.02 -0.89 3.08
N ASP A 220 -9.03 -1.66 2.65
CA ASP A 220 -9.16 -3.07 3.01
C ASP A 220 -8.10 -3.97 2.36
N LEU A 221 -7.30 -3.43 1.43
CA LEU A 221 -6.28 -4.17 0.70
C LEU A 221 -5.21 -4.74 1.61
N ASP A 222 -4.62 -3.89 2.45
CA ASP A 222 -3.41 -4.23 3.20
C ASP A 222 -3.28 -3.51 4.55
N ARG A 223 -4.29 -2.72 4.95
CA ARG A 223 -4.45 -2.04 6.24
C ARG A 223 -3.11 -1.51 6.78
N PRO A 224 -2.62 -0.35 6.33
CA PRO A 224 -1.32 0.23 6.69
C PRO A 224 -0.95 0.11 8.18
N LEU A 225 -1.92 0.30 9.08
CA LEU A 225 -1.73 0.14 10.53
C LEU A 225 -1.26 -1.28 10.92
N ARG A 226 -1.86 -2.32 10.34
CA ARG A 226 -1.45 -3.72 10.54
C ARG A 226 -0.03 -3.94 10.00
N GLY A 227 0.28 -3.37 8.84
CA GLY A 227 1.63 -3.41 8.26
C GLY A 227 2.69 -2.79 9.18
N ALA A 228 2.39 -1.62 9.78
CA ALA A 228 3.28 -0.96 10.73
C ALA A 228 3.54 -1.84 11.98
N ILE A 229 2.50 -2.45 12.54
CA ILE A 229 2.61 -3.35 13.70
C ILE A 229 3.44 -4.59 13.37
N GLN A 230 3.11 -5.28 12.27
CA GLN A 230 3.80 -6.52 11.86
C GLN A 230 5.29 -6.30 11.61
N ARG A 231 5.67 -5.13 11.08
CA ARG A 231 7.06 -4.77 10.80
C ARG A 231 7.78 -4.13 11.99
N GLY A 232 7.09 -3.97 13.13
CA GLY A 232 7.64 -3.32 14.32
C GLY A 232 8.02 -1.85 14.10
N ARG A 233 7.36 -1.15 13.18
CA ARG A 233 7.64 0.25 12.85
C ARG A 233 6.88 1.18 13.80
N LYS A 234 7.46 1.40 14.98
CA LYS A 234 6.87 2.27 16.00
C LYS A 234 6.60 3.69 15.49
N THR A 235 7.56 4.30 14.78
CA THR A 235 7.40 5.68 14.24
C THR A 235 6.23 5.77 13.27
N VAL A 236 6.10 4.80 12.36
CA VAL A 236 4.97 4.72 11.43
C VAL A 236 3.66 4.47 12.17
N PHE A 237 3.66 3.58 13.17
CA PHE A 237 2.48 3.34 14.00
C PHE A 237 2.02 4.62 14.71
N ASP A 238 2.96 5.35 15.34
CA ASP A 238 2.67 6.60 16.03
C ASP A 238 2.14 7.65 15.02
N LEU A 239 2.77 7.80 13.84
CA LEU A 239 2.33 8.69 12.75
C LEU A 239 0.89 8.38 12.29
N LEU A 240 0.55 7.10 12.12
CA LEU A 240 -0.80 6.68 11.71
C LEU A 240 -1.83 6.93 12.82
N MET A 241 -1.46 6.72 14.08
CA MET A 241 -2.34 6.94 15.24
C MET A 241 -2.60 8.42 15.54
N GLU A 242 -1.76 9.34 15.04
CA GLU A 242 -1.97 10.78 15.14
C GLU A 242 -3.03 11.31 14.15
N ARG A 243 -3.50 10.47 13.22
CA ARG A 243 -4.52 10.85 12.23
C ARG A 243 -5.92 10.60 12.79
N ASP A 244 -6.77 11.62 12.73
CA ASP A 244 -8.13 11.57 13.30
C ASP A 244 -9.09 10.64 12.53
N ASP A 245 -8.75 10.30 11.29
CA ASP A 245 -9.56 9.53 10.35
C ASP A 245 -9.18 8.04 10.28
N ILE A 246 -8.27 7.56 11.14
CA ILE A 246 -7.88 6.15 11.14
C ILE A 246 -8.96 5.24 11.76
N ASP A 247 -9.37 4.22 11.01
CA ASP A 247 -10.31 3.20 11.46
C ASP A 247 -9.58 2.07 12.19
N LEU A 248 -9.80 2.01 13.51
CA LEU A 248 -9.25 0.96 14.35
C LEU A 248 -10.11 -0.32 14.34
N ARG A 249 -11.25 -0.35 13.63
CA ARG A 249 -12.13 -1.52 13.58
C ARG A 249 -11.46 -2.66 12.82
N GLY A 250 -11.31 -3.79 13.51
CA GLY A 250 -10.59 -4.95 12.99
C GLY A 250 -9.06 -4.81 13.04
N ALA A 251 -8.52 -3.79 13.71
CA ALA A 251 -7.14 -3.82 14.17
C ALA A 251 -7.04 -4.83 15.33
N THR A 252 -6.82 -6.10 14.99
CA THR A 252 -6.50 -7.13 15.97
C THR A 252 -5.14 -6.81 16.59
N ALA A 253 -5.08 -6.72 17.92
CA ALA A 253 -3.82 -6.82 18.65
C ALA A 253 -3.12 -8.11 18.17
N MET A 254 -1.85 -8.02 17.76
CA MET A 254 -1.13 -9.10 17.08
C MET A 254 -1.37 -10.45 17.75
N GLU A 255 -1.89 -11.40 16.98
CA GLU A 255 -1.64 -12.81 17.25
C GLU A 255 -0.12 -13.01 17.14
N LEU A 256 0.48 -13.57 18.18
CA LEU A 256 1.93 -13.79 18.21
C LEU A 256 2.32 -14.66 17.01
N PRO A 257 3.38 -14.33 16.25
CA PRO A 257 3.83 -15.17 15.15
C PRO A 257 4.08 -16.60 15.64
N ASP A 258 3.59 -17.60 14.91
CA ASP A 258 3.92 -18.99 15.21
C ASP A 258 5.45 -19.13 15.18
N PRO A 259 6.08 -19.50 16.32
CA PRO A 259 7.52 -19.52 16.40
C PRO A 259 8.07 -20.57 15.43
N ARG A 260 8.68 -20.10 14.32
CA ARG A 260 9.37 -20.95 13.33
C ARG A 260 10.61 -21.66 13.89
N ARG A 261 10.98 -21.42 15.16
CA ARG A 261 12.02 -22.13 15.89
C ARG A 261 11.48 -22.58 17.25
N GLN A 262 11.69 -23.85 17.59
CA GLN A 262 11.43 -24.32 18.96
C GLN A 262 12.34 -23.59 19.96
N PRO A 263 11.84 -23.24 21.16
CA PRO A 263 12.65 -22.60 22.18
C PRO A 263 13.84 -23.51 22.55
N PRO A 264 15.01 -22.93 22.88
CA PRO A 264 16.17 -23.70 23.29
C PRO A 264 15.85 -24.55 24.53
N SER A 265 16.27 -25.82 24.50
CA SER A 265 16.10 -26.81 25.56
C SER A 265 16.82 -26.43 26.85
#